data_AF-A0A6N7SLL3-F1
#
_entry.id   AF-A0A6N7SLL3-F1
#
_cell.length_a   1.000
_cell.length_b   1.000
_cell.length_c   1.000
_cell.angle_alpha   90.00
_cell.angle_beta   90.00
_cell.angle_gamma   90.00
#
_symmetry.space_group_name_H-M   'P 1'
#
loop_
_entity.id
_entity.type
_entity.pdbx_description
1 polymer ?
#
loop_
_entity_poly.entity_id
_entity_poly.type
_entity_poly.pdbx_seq_one_letter_code
_entity_poly.pdbx_strand_id
1 'polypeptide(L)'
;MNSLQTTVLVNNVEFVITTSVGVAVYPVDGEDPETLIKNADIAMYIAKNKGKNEYAFCSPKMINDVVKKMKLTNLYLILYHIFYRYEELVYHSHAFLYAQTIHHEFYDIPYLDVVHVSFLFL
;
A
#
# COMPACT_ATOMS: atom_id res chain seq x y z
N MET A 1 -28.14 -4.11 -9.50
CA MET A 1 -28.40 -5.30 -8.67
C MET A 1 -29.17 -4.90 -7.41
N ASN A 2 -30.30 -4.20 -7.56
CA ASN A 2 -30.93 -3.50 -6.43
C ASN A 2 -31.72 -4.44 -5.51
N SER A 3 -31.97 -5.68 -5.95
CA SER A 3 -32.65 -6.72 -5.18
C SER A 3 -31.85 -7.23 -3.98
N LEU A 4 -30.52 -7.02 -3.95
CA LEU A 4 -29.64 -7.41 -2.84
C LEU A 4 -29.26 -6.23 -1.94
N GLN A 5 -29.80 -5.04 -2.21
CA GLN A 5 -29.53 -3.85 -1.42
C GLN A 5 -30.43 -3.85 -0.19
N THR A 6 -29.83 -4.03 0.99
CA THR A 6 -30.57 -4.08 2.27
C THR A 6 -30.22 -2.86 3.09
N THR A 7 -31.25 -2.16 3.57
CA THR A 7 -31.09 -1.09 4.56
C THR A 7 -31.15 -1.71 5.94
N VAL A 8 -30.15 -1.43 6.77
CA VAL A 8 -30.11 -1.82 8.18
C VAL A 8 -30.04 -0.60 9.07
N LEU A 9 -30.73 -0.69 10.20
CA LEU A 9 -30.85 0.38 11.18
C LEU A 9 -29.93 0.08 12.36
N VAL A 10 -28.96 0.95 12.63
CA VAL A 10 -28.02 0.83 13.75
C VAL A 10 -28.03 2.16 14.50
N ASN A 11 -28.42 2.17 15.78
CA ASN A 11 -28.51 3.37 16.61
C ASN A 11 -29.33 4.52 15.98
N ASN A 12 -30.49 4.21 15.38
CA ASN A 12 -31.30 5.19 14.62
C ASN A 12 -30.63 5.81 13.38
N VAL A 13 -29.53 5.21 12.89
CA VAL A 13 -28.89 5.58 11.64
C VAL A 13 -29.13 4.50 10.59
N GLU A 14 -29.54 4.91 9.39
CA GLU A 14 -29.75 4.02 8.26
C GLU A 14 -28.43 3.75 7.51
N PHE A 15 -28.09 2.49 7.33
CA PHE A 15 -26.97 2.05 6.52
C PHE A 15 -27.47 1.24 5.33
N VAL A 16 -27.03 1.62 4.14
CA VAL A 16 -27.31 0.91 2.91
C VAL A 16 -26.20 -0.10 2.65
N ILE A 17 -26.50 -1.39 2.80
CA ILE A 17 -25.58 -2.47 2.44
C ILE A 17 -25.81 -2.83 0.98
N THR A 18 -24.71 -2.93 0.23
CA THR A 18 -24.70 -3.40 -1.16
C THR A 18 -23.81 -4.64 -1.29
N THR A 19 -24.08 -5.48 -2.28
CA THR A 19 -23.33 -6.72 -2.51
C THR A 19 -22.65 -6.68 -3.87
N SER A 20 -21.37 -7.03 -3.92
CA SER A 20 -20.65 -7.23 -5.19
C SER A 20 -20.31 -8.71 -5.34
N VAL A 21 -20.53 -9.27 -6.53
CA VAL A 21 -20.40 -10.71 -6.79
C VAL A 21 -19.37 -10.95 -7.89
N GLY A 22 -18.48 -11.92 -7.69
CA GLY A 22 -17.57 -12.40 -8.71
C GLY A 22 -17.97 -13.79 -9.17
N VAL A 23 -17.90 -14.04 -10.48
CA VAL A 23 -18.29 -15.32 -11.07
C VAL A 23 -17.12 -15.89 -11.88
N ALA A 24 -16.75 -17.14 -11.60
CA ALA A 24 -15.82 -17.94 -12.40
C ALA A 24 -16.51 -19.23 -12.85
N VAL A 25 -16.27 -19.64 -14.10
CA VAL A 25 -16.96 -20.75 -14.75
C VAL A 25 -15.99 -21.89 -15.05
N TYR A 26 -16.24 -23.08 -14.50
CA TYR A 26 -15.50 -24.28 -14.87
C TYR A 26 -15.93 -24.80 -16.27
N PRO A 27 -15.01 -25.28 -17.11
CA PRO A 27 -13.55 -25.27 -16.96
C PRO A 27 -12.87 -24.00 -17.51
N VAL A 28 -13.66 -23.07 -18.07
CA VAL A 28 -13.18 -21.89 -18.82
C VAL A 28 -12.24 -21.00 -17.99
N ASP A 29 -12.59 -20.77 -16.73
CA ASP A 29 -11.86 -19.90 -15.80
C ASP A 29 -11.00 -20.70 -14.80
N GLY A 30 -10.75 -21.98 -15.06
CA GLY A 30 -9.93 -22.83 -14.19
C GLY A 30 -10.42 -24.27 -14.17
N GLU A 31 -9.48 -25.20 -14.10
CA GLU A 31 -9.76 -26.65 -14.05
C GLU A 31 -9.71 -27.21 -12.62
N ASP A 32 -9.17 -26.44 -11.66
CA ASP A 32 -9.08 -26.80 -10.26
C ASP A 32 -9.84 -25.80 -9.36
N PRO A 33 -10.31 -26.23 -8.18
CA PRO A 33 -11.07 -25.37 -7.27
C PRO A 33 -10.32 -24.12 -6.80
N GLU A 34 -9.01 -24.22 -6.55
CA GLU A 34 -8.22 -23.08 -6.06
C GLU A 34 -8.14 -21.97 -7.11
N THR A 35 -7.92 -22.34 -8.38
CA THR A 35 -7.92 -21.41 -9.50
C THR A 35 -9.29 -20.75 -9.70
N LEU A 36 -10.38 -21.52 -9.63
CA LEU A 36 -11.74 -20.97 -9.76
C LEU A 36 -12.08 -19.98 -8.64
N ILE A 37 -11.75 -20.30 -7.38
CA ILE A 37 -11.96 -19.41 -6.23
C ILE A 37 -11.18 -18.11 -6.42
N LYS A 38 -9.89 -18.23 -6.76
CA LYS A 38 -9.03 -17.06 -7.00
C LYS A 38 -9.58 -16.17 -8.12
N ASN A 39 -10.05 -16.78 -9.20
CA ASN A 39 -10.58 -16.04 -10.35
C ASN A 39 -11.95 -15.40 -10.06
N ALA A 40 -12.79 -16.05 -9.26
CA ALA A 40 -14.03 -15.45 -8.75
C ALA A 40 -13.74 -14.26 -7.82
N ASP A 41 -12.74 -14.36 -6.94
CA ASP A 41 -12.32 -13.25 -6.07
C ASP A 41 -11.79 -12.05 -6.84
N ILE A 42 -11.01 -12.28 -7.89
CA ILE A 42 -10.54 -11.23 -8.81
C ILE A 42 -11.74 -10.54 -9.48
N ALA A 43 -12.71 -11.32 -9.98
CA ALA A 43 -13.90 -10.77 -10.60
C ALA A 43 -14.74 -9.95 -9.60
N MET A 44 -14.90 -10.43 -8.35
CA MET A 44 -15.56 -9.70 -7.27
C MET A 44 -14.84 -8.38 -6.96
N TYR A 45 -13.51 -8.40 -6.88
CA TYR A 45 -12.72 -7.19 -6.63
C TYR A 45 -12.97 -6.13 -7.71
N ILE A 46 -13.08 -6.55 -8.97
CA ILE A 46 -13.39 -5.62 -10.06
C ILE A 46 -14.84 -5.10 -9.96
N ALA A 47 -15.80 -5.97 -9.63
CA ALA A 47 -17.19 -5.53 -9.39
C ALA A 47 -17.28 -4.47 -8.27
N LYS A 48 -16.47 -4.63 -7.20
CA LYS A 48 -16.34 -3.62 -6.14
C LYS A 48 -15.79 -2.29 -6.65
N ASN A 49 -14.86 -2.31 -7.61
CA ASN A 49 -14.22 -1.11 -8.14
C ASN A 49 -15.00 -0.41 -9.25
N LYS A 50 -15.92 -1.10 -9.94
CA LYS A 50 -16.72 -0.54 -11.04
C LYS A 50 -17.92 0.31 -10.59
N GLY A 51 -18.23 0.33 -9.31
CA GLY A 51 -19.36 1.09 -8.77
C GLY A 51 -19.99 0.51 -7.51
N LYS A 52 -19.61 -0.71 -7.11
CA LYS A 52 -20.26 -1.53 -6.07
C LYS A 52 -21.70 -1.88 -6.48
N ASN A 53 -22.33 -2.85 -5.80
CA ASN A 53 -23.65 -3.36 -6.16
C ASN A 53 -23.77 -3.99 -7.57
N GLU A 54 -22.69 -4.62 -8.04
CA GLU A 54 -22.62 -5.23 -9.37
C GLU A 54 -22.04 -6.65 -9.29
N TYR A 55 -22.23 -7.42 -10.36
CA TYR A 55 -21.54 -8.67 -10.57
C TYR A 55 -20.55 -8.54 -11.74
N ALA A 56 -19.48 -9.32 -11.71
CA ALA A 56 -18.58 -9.43 -12.85
C ALA A 56 -18.23 -10.89 -13.11
N PHE A 57 -18.21 -11.26 -14.38
CA PHE A 57 -17.61 -12.51 -14.83
C PHE A 57 -16.10 -12.38 -14.90
N CYS A 58 -15.41 -13.47 -14.61
CA CYS A 58 -13.99 -13.52 -14.83
C CYS A 58 -13.68 -13.40 -16.33
N SER A 59 -12.60 -12.71 -16.64
CA SER A 59 -12.05 -12.72 -17.99
C SER A 59 -10.52 -12.65 -17.92
N PRO A 60 -9.80 -13.26 -18.88
CA PRO A 60 -8.34 -13.22 -18.89
C PRO A 60 -7.77 -11.79 -18.88
N LYS A 61 -8.44 -10.87 -19.57
CA LYS A 61 -8.06 -9.45 -19.60
C LYS A 61 -8.16 -8.82 -18.21
N MET A 62 -9.26 -9.09 -17.50
CA MET A 62 -9.49 -8.58 -16.15
C MET A 62 -8.44 -9.08 -15.15
N ILE A 63 -8.10 -10.37 -15.22
CA ILE A 63 -7.04 -10.96 -14.39
C ILE A 63 -5.71 -10.25 -14.65
N ASN A 64 -5.33 -10.08 -15.92
CA ASN A 64 -4.09 -9.43 -16.30
C ASN A 64 -4.01 -7.98 -15.81
N ASP A 65 -5.09 -7.22 -15.91
CA ASP A 65 -5.14 -5.83 -15.44
C ASP A 65 -4.95 -5.73 -13.92
N VAL A 66 -5.60 -6.63 -13.16
CA VAL A 66 -5.44 -6.68 -11.69
C VAL A 66 -4.02 -7.07 -11.31
N VAL A 67 -3.47 -8.11 -11.93
CA VAL A 67 -2.08 -8.56 -11.66
C VAL A 67 -1.09 -7.46 -12.03
N LYS A 68 -1.28 -6.76 -13.15
CA LYS A 68 -0.42 -5.64 -13.57
C LYS A 68 -0.49 -4.49 -12.56
N LYS A 69 -1.69 -4.11 -12.11
CA LYS A 69 -1.87 -3.08 -11.10
C LYS A 69 -1.19 -3.46 -9.79
N MET A 70 -1.38 -4.70 -9.31
CA MET A 70 -0.72 -5.20 -8.11
C MET A 70 0.81 -5.13 -8.22
N LYS A 71 1.38 -5.54 -9.36
CA LYS A 71 2.84 -5.46 -9.60
C LYS A 71 3.35 -4.02 -9.56
N LEU A 72 2.65 -3.09 -10.22
CA LEU A 72 3.03 -1.67 -10.22
C LEU A 72 2.97 -1.05 -8.82
N THR A 73 1.89 -1.33 -8.07
CA THR A 73 1.76 -0.85 -6.70
C THR A 73 2.84 -1.42 -5.80
N ASN A 74 3.14 -2.72 -5.92
CA ASN A 74 4.18 -3.34 -5.12
C ASN A 74 5.57 -2.76 -5.44
N LEU A 75 5.91 -2.58 -6.72
CA LEU A 75 7.17 -1.95 -7.13
C LEU A 75 7.28 -0.51 -6.62
N TYR A 76 6.19 0.27 -6.69
CA TYR A 76 6.17 1.62 -6.14
C TYR A 76 6.41 1.63 -4.63
N LEU A 77 5.77 0.75 -3.87
CA LEU A 77 5.97 0.64 -2.42
C LEU A 77 7.40 0.23 -2.06
N ILE A 78 7.99 -0.69 -2.83
CA ILE A 78 9.39 -1.09 -2.65
C ILE A 78 10.31 0.11 -2.89
N LEU A 79 10.12 0.84 -4.01
CA LEU A 79 10.95 2.00 -4.33
C LEU A 79 10.81 3.10 -3.27
N TYR A 80 9.58 3.34 -2.81
CA TYR A 80 9.30 4.26 -1.72
C TYR A 80 10.07 3.85 -0.46
N HIS A 81 9.89 2.62 0.05
CA HIS A 81 10.64 2.14 1.23
C HIS A 81 12.17 2.24 1.08
N ILE A 82 12.68 1.95 -0.12
CA ILE A 82 14.11 2.06 -0.41
C ILE A 82 14.57 3.52 -0.32
N PHE A 83 13.82 4.44 -0.94
CA PHE A 83 14.14 5.87 -0.92
C PHE A 83 14.16 6.45 0.49
N TYR A 84 13.12 6.17 1.30
CA TYR A 84 13.07 6.64 2.70
C TYR A 84 14.23 6.08 3.53
N ARG A 85 14.61 4.82 3.32
CA ARG A 85 15.76 4.22 4.01
C ARG A 85 17.08 4.86 3.56
N TYR A 86 17.23 5.20 2.29
CA TYR A 86 18.41 5.90 1.81
C TYR A 86 18.54 7.30 2.41
N GLU A 87 17.46 8.09 2.46
CA GLU A 87 17.50 9.42 3.10
C GLU A 87 17.92 9.31 4.57
N GLU A 88 17.30 8.41 5.35
CA GLU A 88 17.63 8.20 6.77
C GLU A 88 19.11 7.81 6.98
N LEU A 89 19.65 6.92 6.15
CA LEU A 89 21.06 6.52 6.21
C LEU A 89 22.01 7.66 5.85
N VAL A 90 21.65 8.49 4.87
CA VAL A 90 22.45 9.66 4.48
C VAL A 90 22.46 10.68 5.61
N TYR A 91 21.31 11.00 6.21
CA TYR A 91 21.22 11.88 7.37
C TYR A 91 22.08 11.39 8.54
N HIS A 92 22.02 10.11 8.88
CA HIS A 92 22.83 9.54 9.95
C HIS A 92 24.33 9.56 9.63
N SER A 93 24.73 9.28 8.38
CA SER A 93 26.14 9.32 7.98
C SER A 93 26.74 10.73 8.03
N HIS A 94 25.98 11.75 7.59
CA HIS A 94 26.43 13.13 7.65
C HIS A 94 26.51 13.59 9.10
N ALA A 95 25.49 13.33 9.92
CA ALA A 95 25.51 13.66 11.34
C ALA A 95 26.72 13.02 12.06
N PHE A 96 27.06 11.77 11.72
CA PHE A 96 28.21 11.07 12.27
C PHE A 96 29.55 11.68 11.84
N LEU A 97 29.71 11.99 10.54
CA LEU A 97 30.90 12.66 10.02
C LEU A 97 31.09 14.05 10.63
N TYR A 98 30.02 14.84 10.74
CA TYR A 98 30.06 16.14 11.43
C TYR A 98 30.50 15.97 12.89
N ALA A 99 29.92 15.03 13.64
CA ALA A 99 30.35 14.77 15.02
C ALA A 99 31.84 14.37 15.12
N GLN A 100 32.35 13.56 14.18
CA GLN A 100 33.76 13.17 14.15
C GLN A 100 34.71 14.33 13.78
N THR A 101 34.33 15.19 12.83
CA THR A 101 35.13 16.36 12.44
C THR A 101 35.24 17.35 13.59
N ILE A 102 34.14 17.59 14.32
CA ILE A 102 34.16 18.49 15.47
C ILE A 102 35.01 17.89 16.62
N HIS A 103 35.04 16.57 16.78
CA HIS A 103 35.97 15.90 17.71
C HIS A 103 37.46 16.05 17.34
N HIS A 104 37.79 16.19 16.07
CA HIS A 104 39.18 16.29 15.61
C HIS A 104 39.70 17.74 15.57
N GLU A 105 38.83 18.73 15.38
CA GLU A 105 39.20 20.16 15.43
C GLU A 105 39.19 20.76 16.85
N PHE A 106 38.47 20.14 17.79
CA PHE A 106 38.36 20.61 19.17
C PHE A 106 38.94 19.60 20.16
N TYR A 107 40.26 19.39 20.13
CA TYR A 107 40.94 18.59 21.15
C TYR A 107 41.05 19.30 22.52
N ASP A 108 40.67 20.59 22.61
CA ASP A 108 40.84 21.44 23.80
C ASP A 108 39.57 22.18 24.28
N ILE A 109 38.37 21.90 23.74
CA ILE A 109 37.13 22.58 24.19
C ILE A 109 36.15 21.59 24.85
N PRO A 110 35.61 21.90 26.05
CA PRO A 110 34.71 21.02 26.77
C PRO A 110 33.41 20.76 25.99
N TYR A 111 32.94 19.50 26.04
CA TYR A 111 31.79 18.91 25.33
C TYR A 111 30.49 19.73 25.32
N LEU A 112 30.30 20.67 26.26
CA LEU A 112 29.05 21.42 26.43
C LEU A 112 28.89 22.57 25.42
N ASP A 113 29.99 23.15 24.90
CA ASP A 113 29.94 24.28 23.96
C ASP A 113 29.67 23.85 22.51
N VAL A 114 30.03 22.61 22.15
CA VAL A 114 29.88 22.06 20.79
C VAL A 114 28.41 21.85 20.39
N VAL A 115 27.57 21.43 21.36
CA VAL A 115 26.14 21.18 21.11
C VAL A 115 25.40 22.47 20.78
N HIS A 116 25.86 23.61 21.33
CA HIS A 116 25.21 24.90 21.16
C HIS A 116 25.49 25.57 19.80
N VAL A 117 26.65 25.29 19.19
CA VAL A 117 27.03 25.82 17.87
C VAL A 117 26.36 25.02 16.73
N SER A 118 26.11 23.74 16.95
CA SER A 118 25.52 22.82 15.96
C SER A 118 24.06 23.17 15.60
N PHE A 119 23.34 23.87 16.47
CA PHE A 119 21.95 24.30 16.21
C PHE A 119 21.83 25.64 15.46
N LEU A 120 22.93 26.37 15.24
CA LEU A 120 22.89 27.71 14.64
C LEU A 120 23.11 27.73 13.11
N PHE A 121 23.48 26.60 12.50
CA PHE A 121 23.81 26.51 11.07
C PHE A 121 22.91 25.55 10.25
N LEU A 122 21.82 25.06 10.84
CA LEU A 122 20.70 24.39 10.15
C LEU A 122 19.66 25.42 9.72
#